data_AF-H9FCK5-F1
#
_entry.id   AF-H9FCK5-F1
#
_cell.length_a   1.000
_cell.length_b   1.000
_cell.length_c   1.000
_cell.angle_alpha   90.00
_cell.angle_beta   90.00
_cell.angle_gamma   90.00
#
_symmetry.space_group_name_H-M   'P 1'
#
loop_
_entity.id
_entity.type
_entity.pdbx_description
1 polymer ?
#
loop_
_entity_poly.entity_id
_entity_poly.type
_entity_poly.pdbx_seq_one_letter_code
_entity_poly.pdbx_strand_id
1 'polypeptide(L)' 'VLEIPSKEHPYDAAKDSILRRARGMFTAEDLR' A
#
# COMPACT_ATOMS: atom_id res chain seq x y z
N VAL A 1 -11.00 -7.15 5.82
CA VAL A 1 -10.71 -8.10 4.72
C VAL A 1 -9.55 -7.51 3.93
N LEU A 2 -8.51 -8.29 3.66
CA LEU A 2 -7.36 -7.88 2.85
C LEU A 2 -7.39 -8.70 1.56
N GLU A 3 -7.57 -8.05 0.44
CA GLU A 3 -7.55 -8.71 -0.86
C GLU A 3 -6.09 -8.95 -1.26
N ILE A 4 -5.76 -10.23 -1.50
CA ILE A 4 -4.43 -10.62 -1.95
C ILE A 4 -4.53 -10.87 -3.47
N PRO A 5 -3.72 -10.19 -4.29
CA PRO A 5 -3.72 -10.40 -5.74
C PRO A 5 -3.26 -11.81 -6.11
N SER A 6 -3.69 -12.28 -7.29
CA SER A 6 -3.25 -13.55 -7.85
C SER A 6 -2.03 -13.38 -8.75
N LYS A 7 -1.47 -14.49 -9.23
CA LYS A 7 -0.33 -14.46 -10.16
C LYS A 7 -0.70 -13.83 -11.51
N GLU A 8 -1.93 -14.08 -11.97
CA GLU A 8 -2.49 -13.61 -13.24
C GLU A 8 -2.89 -12.13 -13.16
N HIS A 9 -3.24 -11.65 -11.97
CA HIS A 9 -3.61 -10.27 -11.70
C HIS A 9 -2.67 -9.68 -10.64
N PRO A 10 -1.49 -9.19 -11.06
CA PRO A 10 -0.47 -8.69 -10.14
C PRO A 10 -0.97 -7.46 -9.37
N TYR A 11 -0.28 -7.16 -8.28
CA TYR A 11 -0.60 -6.06 -7.38
C TYR A 11 -0.59 -4.69 -8.10
N ASP A 12 -1.65 -3.91 -7.89
CA ASP A 12 -1.78 -2.55 -8.39
C ASP A 12 -1.74 -1.55 -7.23
N ALA A 13 -0.60 -0.87 -7.08
CA ALA A 13 -0.39 0.11 -6.01
C ALA A 13 -1.33 1.31 -6.08
N ALA A 14 -1.87 1.64 -7.27
CA ALA A 14 -2.82 2.75 -7.43
C ALA A 14 -4.20 2.42 -6.84
N LYS A 15 -4.54 1.13 -6.74
CA LYS A 15 -5.81 0.63 -6.17
C LYS A 15 -5.73 0.32 -4.68
N ASP A 16 -4.53 0.33 -4.09
CA ASP A 16 -4.37 0.01 -2.67
C ASP A 16 -4.84 1.16 -1.75
N SER A 17 -5.96 0.92 -1.08
CA SER A 17 -6.56 1.85 -0.12
C SER A 17 -5.76 2.04 1.17
N ILE A 18 -4.96 1.05 1.59
CA ILE A 18 -4.06 1.13 2.74
C ILE A 18 -2.88 2.01 2.38
N LEU A 19 -2.23 1.75 1.24
CA LEU A 19 -1.08 2.53 0.79
C LEU A 19 -1.45 4.00 0.58
N ARG A 20 -2.64 4.26 0.02
CA ARG A 20 -3.16 5.64 -0.14
C ARG A 20 -3.39 6.35 1.18
N ARG A 21 -3.88 5.64 2.20
CA ARG A 21 -4.10 6.22 3.54
C ARG A 21 -2.79 6.47 4.27
N ALA A 22 -1.83 5.57 4.13
CA ALA A 22 -0.51 5.69 4.75
C ALA A 22 0.35 6.81 4.14
N ARG A 23 0.05 7.29 2.93
CA ARG A 23 0.79 8.40 2.32
C ARG A 23 0.75 9.63 3.21
N GLY A 24 1.94 10.09 3.62
CA GLY A 24 2.11 11.27 4.48
C GLY A 24 1.88 11.02 5.97
N MET A 25 1.56 9.78 6.38
CA MET A 25 1.47 9.42 7.81
C MET A 25 2.84 9.16 8.45
N PHE A 26 3.82 8.74 7.65
CA PHE A 26 5.17 8.44 8.08
C PHE A 26 6.16 9.11 7.15
N THR A 27 7.20 9.69 7.73
CA THR A 27 8.34 10.30 7.05
C THR A 27 9.59 9.44 7.23
N ALA A 28 10.62 9.71 6.44
CA ALA A 28 11.92 9.05 6.59
C ALA A 28 12.58 9.36 7.96
N GLU A 29 12.17 10.44 8.62
CA GLU A 29 12.66 10.83 9.94
C GLU A 29 11.98 10.03 11.05
N ASP A 30 10.71 9.64 10.87
CA ASP A 30 9.97 8.79 11.82
C ASP A 30 10.47 7.34 11.87
N LEU A 31 11.12 6.88 10.80
CA LEU A 31 11.58 5.50 10.61
C LEU A 31 13.08 5.30 10.93
N ARG A 32 13.71 6.29 11.56
CA ARG A 32 15.14 6.35 11.85
C ARG A 32 15.45 5.82 13.25
#